data_AF-A0A2E7K286-F1
#
_entry.id   AF-A0A2E7K286-F1
#
_cell.length_a   1.000
_cell.length_b   1.000
_cell.length_c   1.000
_cell.angle_alpha   90.00
_cell.angle_beta   90.00
_cell.angle_gamma   90.00
#
_symmetry.space_group_name_H-M   'P 1'
#
loop_
_entity.id
_entity.type
_entity.pdbx_description
1 polymer ?
#
loop_
_entity_poly.entity_id
_entity_poly.type
_entity_poly.pdbx_seq_one_letter_code
_entity_poly.pdbx_strand_id
1 'polypeptide(L)'
;MHLQRSFQQHLLRYALTAAIFLLAMLLGATPLGTIAGGTFYPLFSIMLLYYLAVFQASLVPSWLVFLLGLIQDVVLGIPTGMSSLLLLLFRLLIVWQRRFVAG
;
A
#
# COMPACT_ATOMS: atom_id res chain seq x y z
N MET A 1 12.69 25.07 18.66
CA MET A 1 13.43 24.24 17.67
C MET A 1 13.07 22.74 17.67
N HIS A 2 12.67 22.11 18.78
CA HIS A 2 12.33 20.66 18.80
C HIS A 2 11.07 20.26 17.99
N LEU A 3 10.06 21.12 17.90
CA LEU A 3 8.81 20.86 17.14
C LEU A 3 9.01 20.77 15.62
N GLN A 4 10.00 21.46 15.08
CA GLN A 4 10.26 21.47 13.64
C GLN A 4 10.90 20.13 13.18
N ARG A 5 11.71 19.51 14.04
CA ARG A 5 12.36 18.22 13.76
C ARG A 5 11.37 17.05 13.77
N SER A 6 10.39 17.06 14.66
CA SER A 6 9.37 15.99 14.68
C SER A 6 8.49 16.04 13.43
N PHE A 7 8.07 17.23 12.97
CA PHE A 7 7.27 17.37 11.75
C PHE A 7 8.00 16.83 10.51
N GLN A 8 9.29 17.16 10.35
CA GLN A 8 10.10 16.65 9.24
C GLN A 8 10.25 15.12 9.26
N GLN A 9 10.37 14.51 10.44
CA GLN A 9 10.46 13.06 10.56
C GLN A 9 9.18 12.35 10.11
N HIS A 10 8.00 12.91 10.41
CA HIS A 10 6.74 12.33 9.94
C HIS A 10 6.61 12.42 8.42
N LEU A 11 6.95 13.57 7.84
CA LEU A 11 6.97 13.78 6.39
C LEU A 11 7.90 12.78 5.69
N LEU A 12 9.14 12.63 6.17
CA LEU A 12 10.09 11.68 5.62
C LEU A 12 9.56 10.25 5.66
N ARG A 13 8.92 9.86 6.76
CA ARG A 13 8.35 8.51 6.89
C ARG A 13 7.21 8.28 5.92
N TYR A 14 6.28 9.23 5.76
CA TYR A 14 5.21 9.11 4.76
C TYR A 14 5.75 9.06 3.33
N ALA A 15 6.76 9.87 3.01
CA ALA A 15 7.42 9.86 1.70
C ALA A 15 8.11 8.52 1.43
N LEU A 16 8.82 7.95 2.42
CA LEU A 16 9.42 6.62 2.31
C LEU A 16 8.37 5.53 2.13
N THR A 17 7.28 5.56 2.91
CA THR A 17 6.17 4.62 2.77
C THR A 17 5.55 4.70 1.36
N ALA A 18 5.30 5.91 0.86
CA ALA A 18 4.79 6.10 -0.49
C ALA A 18 5.77 5.56 -1.54
N ALA A 19 7.06 5.87 -1.41
CA ALA A 19 8.09 5.40 -2.34
C ALA A 19 8.19 3.87 -2.39
N ILE A 20 8.17 3.19 -1.23
CA ILE A 20 8.20 1.72 -1.17
C ILE A 20 6.91 1.14 -1.75
N PHE A 21 5.75 1.77 -1.53
CA PHE A 21 4.50 1.35 -2.17
C PHE A 21 4.54 1.48 -3.69
N LEU A 22 5.03 2.60 -4.21
CA LEU A 22 5.21 2.81 -5.64
C LEU A 22 6.15 1.76 -6.22
N LEU A 23 7.26 1.47 -5.55
CA LEU A 23 8.18 0.41 -5.97
C LEU A 23 7.49 -0.96 -5.97
N ALA A 24 6.73 -1.29 -4.92
CA ALA A 24 5.97 -2.53 -4.85
C ALA A 24 4.91 -2.63 -5.96
N MET A 25 4.24 -1.53 -6.29
CA MET A 25 3.28 -1.46 -7.41
C MET A 25 3.96 -1.71 -8.76
N LEU A 26 5.11 -1.06 -9.00
CA LEU A 26 5.87 -1.24 -10.23
C LEU A 26 6.39 -2.67 -10.37
N LEU A 27 6.89 -3.27 -9.29
CA LEU A 27 7.27 -4.68 -9.27
C LEU A 27 6.05 -5.58 -9.48
N GLY A 28 4.90 -5.23 -8.91
CA GLY A 28 3.63 -5.93 -9.05
C GLY A 28 3.07 -5.92 -10.47
N ALA A 29 3.41 -4.90 -11.25
CA ALA A 29 3.04 -4.80 -12.66
C ALA A 29 3.91 -5.69 -13.57
N THR A 30 4.97 -6.31 -13.05
CA THR A 30 5.79 -7.25 -13.84
C THR A 30 5.18 -8.65 -13.82
N PRO A 31 4.99 -9.29 -14.98
CA PRO A 31 4.46 -10.65 -15.03
C PRO A 31 5.50 -11.63 -14.48
N LEU A 32 5.10 -12.47 -13.53
CA LEU A 32 5.98 -13.50 -12.96
C LEU A 32 6.11 -14.73 -13.86
N GLY A 33 5.21 -14.87 -14.82
CA GLY A 33 5.18 -15.97 -15.75
C GLY A 33 3.78 -16.21 -16.27
N THR A 34 3.70 -17.21 -17.14
CA THR A 34 2.46 -17.65 -17.77
C THR A 34 2.21 -19.10 -17.38
N ILE A 35 1.01 -19.41 -16.87
CA ILE A 35 0.58 -20.79 -16.60
C ILE A 35 -0.78 -20.98 -17.28
N ALA A 36 -0.92 -22.06 -18.05
CA ALA A 36 -2.17 -22.41 -18.74
C ALA A 36 -2.79 -21.26 -19.58
N GLY A 37 -1.96 -20.41 -20.20
CA GLY A 37 -2.41 -19.29 -21.02
C GLY A 37 -2.79 -18.02 -20.25
N GLY A 38 -2.81 -18.05 -18.92
CA GLY A 38 -2.98 -16.87 -18.06
C GLY A 38 -1.64 -16.26 -17.66
N THR A 39 -1.58 -14.94 -17.56
CA THR A 39 -0.42 -14.20 -17.03
C THR A 39 -0.65 -13.89 -15.55
N PHE A 40 0.35 -14.18 -14.70
CA PHE A 40 0.25 -14.00 -13.26
C PHE A 40 1.01 -12.75 -12.83
N TYR A 41 0.34 -11.89 -12.07
CA TYR A 41 0.90 -10.66 -11.52
C TYR A 41 0.95 -10.74 -9.99
N PRO A 42 2.09 -10.44 -9.36
CA PRO A 42 2.20 -10.45 -7.91
C PRO A 42 1.50 -9.23 -7.29
N LEU A 43 0.72 -9.45 -6.23
CA LEU A 43 0.01 -8.40 -5.50
C LEU A 43 0.87 -7.78 -4.39
N PHE A 44 2.10 -7.36 -4.71
CA PHE A 44 3.05 -6.84 -3.72
C PHE A 44 2.51 -5.63 -2.93
N SER A 45 1.66 -4.81 -3.54
CA SER A 45 1.01 -3.67 -2.88
C SER A 45 0.17 -4.10 -1.67
N ILE A 46 -0.54 -5.23 -1.76
CA ILE A 46 -1.36 -5.77 -0.66
C ILE A 46 -0.45 -6.40 0.40
N MET A 47 0.58 -7.14 -0.01
CA MET A 47 1.54 -7.74 0.94
C MET A 47 2.24 -6.66 1.78
N LEU A 48 2.68 -5.59 1.12
CA LEU A 48 3.30 -4.45 1.78
C LEU A 48 2.30 -3.71 2.68
N LEU A 49 1.06 -3.50 2.20
CA LEU A 49 -0.01 -2.92 2.99
C LEU A 49 -0.23 -3.70 4.28
N TYR A 50 -0.27 -5.03 4.20
CA TYR A 50 -0.41 -5.91 5.35
C TYR A 50 0.71 -5.70 6.36
N TYR A 51 1.97 -5.80 5.92
CA TYR A 51 3.13 -5.64 6.79
C TYR A 51 3.11 -4.27 7.49
N LEU A 52 2.92 -3.19 6.74
CA LEU A 52 2.94 -1.84 7.31
C LEU A 52 1.73 -1.57 8.19
N ALA A 53 0.53 -2.02 7.82
CA ALA A 53 -0.66 -1.81 8.63
C ALA A 53 -0.62 -2.59 9.96
N VAL A 54 0.00 -3.76 10.01
CA VAL A 54 0.18 -4.53 11.25
C VAL A 54 1.26 -3.92 12.14
N PHE A 55 2.48 -3.72 11.62
CA PHE A 55 3.63 -3.33 12.44
C PHE A 55 3.75 -1.81 12.64
N GLN A 56 3.29 -1.00 11.69
CA GLN A 56 3.48 0.47 11.67
C GLN A 56 2.23 1.21 11.17
N ALA A 57 1.07 0.91 11.76
CA ALA A 57 -0.24 1.44 11.34
C ALA A 57 -0.29 2.98 11.21
N SER A 58 0.54 3.71 11.96
CA SER A 58 0.62 5.18 11.89
C SER A 58 1.12 5.69 10.53
N LEU A 59 1.86 4.89 9.77
CA LEU A 59 2.41 5.27 8.46
C LEU A 59 1.44 5.03 7.30
N VAL A 60 0.29 4.40 7.56
CA VAL A 60 -0.67 3.99 6.54
C VAL A 60 -2.02 4.68 6.78
N PRO A 61 -2.15 6.00 6.59
CA PRO A 61 -3.43 6.68 6.71
C PRO A 61 -4.33 6.38 5.49
N SER A 62 -5.65 6.42 5.68
CA SER A 62 -6.61 6.07 4.60
C SER A 62 -6.45 6.94 3.35
N TRP A 63 -6.17 8.24 3.52
CA TRP A 63 -5.98 9.15 2.39
C TRP A 63 -4.77 8.76 1.53
N LEU A 64 -3.68 8.28 2.15
CA LEU A 64 -2.48 7.86 1.42
C LEU A 64 -2.76 6.58 0.63
N VAL A 65 -3.45 5.62 1.26
CA VAL A 65 -3.86 4.37 0.60
C VAL A 65 -4.80 4.61 -0.57
N PHE A 66 -5.72 5.56 -0.43
CA PHE A 66 -6.61 5.97 -1.52
C PHE A 66 -5.84 6.53 -2.72
N LEU A 67 -4.92 7.48 -2.48
CA LEU A 67 -4.09 8.09 -3.53
C LEU A 67 -3.19 7.05 -4.21
N LEU A 68 -2.57 6.17 -3.43
CA LEU A 68 -1.74 5.09 -3.95
C LEU A 68 -2.56 4.14 -4.82
N GLY A 69 -3.79 3.80 -4.42
CA GLY A 69 -4.69 3.01 -5.24
C GLY A 69 -5.02 3.66 -6.58
N LEU A 70 -5.25 4.98 -6.61
CA LEU A 70 -5.51 5.68 -7.88
C LEU A 70 -4.29 5.62 -8.80
N ILE A 71 -3.08 5.78 -8.24
CA ILE A 71 -1.84 5.64 -9.00
C ILE A 71 -1.69 4.21 -9.50
N GLN A 72 -2.01 3.21 -8.69
CA GLN A 72 -1.97 1.80 -9.09
C GLN A 72 -2.90 1.50 -10.25
N ASP A 73 -4.12 2.06 -10.25
CA ASP A 73 -5.06 1.87 -11.36
C ASP A 73 -4.52 2.43 -12.67
N VAL A 74 -3.87 3.60 -12.62
CA VAL A 74 -3.18 4.21 -13.76
C VAL A 74 -2.02 3.34 -14.25
N VAL A 75 -1.22 2.80 -13.33
CA VAL A 75 -0.06 1.93 -13.66
C VAL A 75 -0.51 0.61 -14.29
N LEU A 76 -1.60 0.02 -13.80
CA LEU A 76 -2.11 -1.26 -14.28
C LEU A 76 -3.05 -1.13 -15.49
N GLY A 77 -3.47 0.08 -15.86
CA GLY A 77 -4.41 0.31 -16.96
C GLY A 77 -5.81 -0.25 -16.69
N ILE A 78 -6.21 -0.32 -15.41
CA ILE A 78 -7.53 -0.82 -14.98
C ILE A 78 -8.45 0.35 -14.62
N PRO A 79 -9.77 0.12 -14.43
CA PRO A 79 -10.70 1.19 -14.05
C PRO A 79 -10.25 1.93 -12.80
N THR A 80 -10.27 3.26 -12.87
CA THR A 80 -9.85 4.13 -11.78
C THR A 80 -10.74 3.96 -10.55
N GLY A 81 -10.11 3.83 -9.38
CA GLY A 81 -10.77 3.61 -8.10
C GLY A 81 -10.86 2.12 -7.70
N MET A 82 -10.56 1.18 -8.60
CA MET A 82 -10.67 -0.26 -8.29
C MET A 82 -9.62 -0.68 -7.24
N SER A 83 -8.35 -0.33 -7.46
CA SER A 83 -7.28 -0.60 -6.49
C SER A 83 -7.47 0.23 -5.23
N SER A 84 -7.95 1.47 -5.33
CA SER A 84 -8.26 2.29 -4.15
C SER A 84 -9.28 1.63 -3.24
N LEU A 85 -10.38 1.11 -3.80
CA LEU A 85 -11.41 0.40 -3.04
C LEU A 85 -10.84 -0.87 -2.41
N LEU A 86 -10.12 -1.70 -3.18
CA LEU A 86 -9.52 -2.93 -2.67
C LEU A 86 -8.53 -2.65 -1.53
N LEU A 87 -7.57 -1.74 -1.71
CA LEU A 87 -6.57 -1.43 -0.69
C LEU A 87 -7.21 -0.82 0.57
N LEU A 88 -8.25 0.02 0.43
CA LEU A 88 -8.98 0.55 1.59
C LEU A 88 -9.73 -0.54 2.35
N LEU A 89 -10.39 -1.47 1.64
CA LEU A 89 -11.06 -2.62 2.25
C LEU A 89 -10.08 -3.51 2.99
N PHE A 90 -8.95 -3.86 2.36
CA PHE A 90 -7.89 -4.62 3.01
C PHE A 90 -7.35 -3.89 4.24
N ARG A 91 -7.07 -2.60 4.13
CA ARG A 91 -6.62 -1.80 5.27
C ARG A 91 -7.62 -1.87 6.42
N LEU A 92 -8.92 -1.74 6.15
CA LEU A 92 -9.97 -1.83 7.17
C LEU A 92 -9.95 -3.20 7.85
N LEU A 93 -9.90 -4.28 7.08
CA LEU A 93 -9.84 -5.65 7.59
C LEU A 93 -8.58 -5.88 8.42
N ILE A 94 -7.42 -5.43 7.95
CA ILE A 94 -6.14 -5.60 8.65
C ILE A 94 -6.12 -4.83 9.97
N VAL A 95 -6.62 -3.59 9.98
CA VAL A 95 -6.71 -2.79 11.22
C VAL A 95 -7.67 -3.44 12.23
N TRP A 96 -8.75 -4.05 11.74
CA TRP A 96 -9.64 -4.87 12.56
C TRP A 96 -8.93 -6.09 13.14
N GLN A 97 -8.21 -6.86 12.31
CA GLN A 97 -7.45 -8.04 12.73
C GLN A 97 -6.27 -7.71 13.65
N ARG A 98 -5.63 -6.56 13.47
CA ARG A 98 -4.48 -6.11 14.26
C ARG A 98 -4.79 -6.09 15.77
N ARG A 99 -6.04 -5.81 16.14
CA ARG A 99 -6.49 -5.87 17.55
C ARG A 99 -6.35 -7.26 18.18
N PHE A 100 -6.40 -8.32 17.37
CA PHE A 100 -6.27 -9.71 17.81
C PHE A 100 -4.86 -10.27 17.58
N VAL A 101 -4.11 -9.74 16.60
CA VAL A 101 -2.76 -10.24 16.25
C VAL A 101 -1.66 -9.55 17.05
N ALA A 102 -1.84 -8.26 17.39
CA ALA A 102 -0.88 -7.45 18.13
C ALA A 102 -1.42 -6.99 19.50
N GLY A 103 -2.53 -7.59 19.94
CA GLY A 103 -3.19 -7.37 21.22
C GLY A 103 -3.22 -8.65 22.04
#